data_AF-A0A7N6ASJ2-F1
#
_entry.id   AF-A0A7N6ASJ2-F1
#
_cell.length_a   1.000
_cell.length_b   1.000
_cell.length_c   1.000
_cell.angle_alpha   90.00
_cell.angle_beta   90.00
_cell.angle_gamma   90.00
#
_symmetry.space_group_name_H-M   'P 1'
#
loop_
_entity.id
_entity.type
_entity.pdbx_description
1 polymer ?
#
loop_
_entity_poly.entity_id
_entity_poly.type
_entity_poly.pdbx_seq_one_letter_code
_entity_poly.pdbx_strand_id
1 'polypeptide(L)'
;MSTVIYATPVFSNKVRYNRKEEEDGGKREEREVVIYESADDIRDDHTDFQSPESEEGPQVQDPPPVQRKSFRAAALCLGVLCLLMMVGLIILSVRHVLFNVDLQTRYNNLNDNYNNLNKNFTDLQKTVAGKFCPEGWKKFRCSCYFKSTENKTWSESRTDCENRESDLVMINSKEEQDFVSQMSMNRESWIGLTVTTHGSNIRYSWSWAWVDGSPLTETFWAAGQREAPLNSFSRVALGQSGKWKTQVYYSGNFWICEKKVTCSC
;
A
#
# COMPACT_ATOMS: atom_id res chain seq x y z
N MET A 1 -16.12 14.18 37.73
CA MET A 1 -16.88 14.31 36.48
C MET A 1 -15.92 14.81 35.42
N SER A 2 -15.54 14.13 34.35
CA SER A 2 -15.65 12.74 33.89
C SER A 2 -14.40 12.50 33.05
N THR A 3 -13.73 11.38 33.27
CA THR A 3 -12.50 10.96 32.57
C THR A 3 -12.84 10.29 31.25
N VAL A 4 -12.15 10.65 30.17
CA VAL A 4 -12.08 9.81 28.96
C VAL A 4 -10.61 9.54 28.67
N ILE A 5 -10.23 8.29 28.91
CA ILE A 5 -8.91 7.73 28.68
C ILE A 5 -8.79 7.48 27.18
N TYR A 6 -7.95 8.22 26.48
CA TYR A 6 -7.58 7.87 25.10
C TYR A 6 -6.71 6.60 25.15
N ALA A 7 -7.25 5.49 24.64
CA ALA A 7 -6.46 4.30 24.38
C ALA A 7 -5.59 4.54 23.14
N THR A 8 -4.27 4.43 23.30
CA THR A 8 -3.30 4.43 22.21
C THR A 8 -3.38 3.10 21.44
N PRO A 9 -3.46 3.09 20.10
CA PRO A 9 -3.33 1.85 19.34
C PRO A 9 -1.85 1.46 19.28
N VAL A 10 -1.49 0.37 19.97
CA VAL A 10 -0.16 -0.21 19.93
C VAL A 10 0.03 -0.95 18.60
N PHE A 11 0.69 -0.30 17.63
CA PHE A 11 1.19 -0.96 16.42
C PHE A 11 2.55 -1.61 16.71
N SER A 12 2.56 -2.87 17.14
CA SER A 12 3.72 -3.75 16.96
C SER A 12 3.38 -5.21 17.27
N ASN A 13 2.65 -5.89 16.38
CA ASN A 13 2.67 -7.35 16.37
C ASN A 13 3.81 -7.82 15.46
N LYS A 14 5.01 -7.99 16.04
CA LYS A 14 6.07 -8.82 15.44
C LYS A 14 5.76 -10.27 15.75
N VAL A 15 5.20 -11.00 14.81
CA VAL A 15 5.08 -12.45 14.91
C VAL A 15 6.47 -13.05 14.74
N ARG A 16 7.06 -13.52 15.85
CA ARG A 16 8.32 -14.26 15.88
C ARG A 16 7.97 -15.75 15.87
N TYR A 17 8.32 -16.45 14.78
CA TYR A 17 8.30 -17.91 14.76
C TYR A 17 9.48 -18.43 15.56
N ASN A 18 9.20 -19.08 16.70
CA ASN A 18 10.20 -19.84 17.43
C ASN A 18 10.17 -21.29 16.94
N ARG A 19 11.18 -21.68 16.16
CA ARG A 19 11.54 -23.08 15.95
C ARG A 19 12.18 -23.58 17.24
N LYS A 20 11.59 -24.59 17.88
CA LYS A 20 12.26 -25.34 18.94
C LYS A 20 13.10 -26.42 18.27
N GLU A 21 14.41 -26.30 18.38
CA GLU A 21 15.33 -27.43 18.26
C GLU A 21 15.43 -28.05 19.65
N GLU A 22 15.03 -29.31 19.77
CA GLU A 22 15.39 -30.16 20.90
C GLU A 22 16.47 -31.12 20.41
N GLU A 23 17.70 -30.88 20.88
CA GLU A 23 18.77 -31.87 20.89
C GLU A 23 18.75 -32.63 22.21
N ASP A 24 19.03 -33.92 22.05
CA ASP A 24 19.63 -34.87 22.99
C ASP A 24 18.71 -35.79 23.82
N GLY A 25 18.83 -37.08 23.50
CA GLY A 25 19.33 -38.01 24.51
C GLY A 25 18.37 -39.04 25.11
N GLY A 26 18.03 -40.09 24.34
CA GLY A 26 18.13 -41.46 24.87
C GLY A 26 16.88 -42.35 24.98
N LYS A 27 16.92 -43.44 24.20
CA LYS A 27 16.35 -44.80 24.39
C LYS A 27 14.87 -45.09 24.03
N ARG A 28 14.70 -45.40 22.74
CA ARG A 28 14.09 -46.59 22.09
C ARG A 28 13.11 -47.44 22.93
N GLU A 29 11.84 -47.46 22.49
CA GLU A 29 11.12 -48.71 22.23
C GLU A 29 10.47 -48.62 20.85
N GLU A 30 10.66 -49.69 20.09
CA GLU A 30 10.39 -49.83 18.67
C GLU A 30 8.95 -50.35 18.51
N ARG A 31 8.12 -49.64 17.74
CA ARG A 31 6.89 -50.24 17.19
C ARG A 31 6.66 -49.70 15.79
N GLU A 32 7.17 -50.46 14.84
CA GLU A 32 7.00 -50.30 13.40
C GLU A 32 5.52 -50.56 13.04
N VAL A 33 4.90 -49.61 12.35
CA VAL A 33 3.66 -49.86 11.59
C VAL A 33 3.91 -49.36 10.18
N VAL A 34 4.09 -50.32 9.27
CA VAL A 34 4.26 -50.08 7.84
C VAL A 34 2.88 -49.87 7.23
N ILE A 35 2.73 -48.74 6.53
CA ILE A 35 1.60 -48.43 5.67
C ILE A 35 1.90 -49.07 4.30
N TYR A 36 1.01 -49.93 3.82
CA TYR A 36 0.95 -50.28 2.40
C TYR A 36 -0.41 -49.91 1.80
N GLU A 37 -0.32 -49.48 0.55
CA GLU A 37 -1.39 -49.05 -0.34
C GLU A 37 -2.35 -50.19 -0.70
N SER A 38 -3.63 -49.92 -0.50
CA SER A 38 -4.80 -50.62 -1.06
C SER A 38 -5.06 -52.07 -0.62
N ALA A 39 -6.33 -52.40 -0.45
CA ALA A 39 -6.81 -53.76 -0.25
C ALA A 39 -8.13 -53.93 -1.02
N ASP A 40 -8.01 -54.26 -2.31
CA ASP A 40 -9.03 -55.06 -3.00
C ASP A 40 -8.77 -56.55 -2.72
N ASP A 41 -9.86 -57.33 -2.76
CA ASP A 41 -9.97 -58.79 -2.65
C ASP A 41 -9.74 -59.46 -1.28
N ILE A 42 -10.87 -59.76 -0.60
CA ILE A 42 -10.99 -60.92 0.28
C ILE A 42 -11.68 -62.03 -0.51
N ARG A 43 -10.90 -63.03 -0.87
CA ARG A 43 -11.32 -64.38 -1.25
C ARG A 43 -11.18 -65.28 -0.03
N ASP A 44 -12.18 -66.12 0.17
CA ASP A 44 -12.31 -67.15 1.20
C ASP A 44 -11.21 -68.25 1.16
N ASP A 45 -11.27 -69.09 2.20
CA ASP A 45 -10.66 -70.41 2.45
C ASP A 45 -9.35 -70.48 3.26
N HIS A 46 -9.13 -71.43 4.17
CA HIS A 46 -9.68 -72.78 4.39
C HIS A 46 -9.34 -73.26 5.83
N THR A 47 -10.00 -74.31 6.33
CA THR A 47 -9.46 -75.45 7.15
C THR A 47 -10.68 -76.28 7.64
N ASP A 48 -10.74 -77.62 7.60
CA ASP A 48 -9.76 -78.68 7.41
C ASP A 48 -10.51 -80.05 7.21
N PHE A 49 -9.76 -81.13 6.94
CA PHE A 49 -10.10 -82.58 7.01
C PHE A 49 -10.64 -83.33 5.77
N GLN A 50 -9.70 -83.73 4.91
CA GLN A 50 -9.27 -85.10 4.55
C GLN A 50 -10.26 -86.28 4.51
N SER A 51 -10.42 -86.89 3.32
CA SER A 51 -10.44 -88.36 3.07
C SER A 51 -10.60 -88.74 1.57
N PRO A 52 -10.35 -90.00 1.16
CA PRO A 52 -9.59 -90.38 -0.05
C PRO A 52 -10.38 -90.76 -1.31
N GLU A 53 -9.62 -91.13 -2.35
CA GLU A 53 -9.95 -91.58 -3.71
C GLU A 53 -11.17 -92.50 -3.92
N SER A 54 -11.64 -92.43 -5.18
CA SER A 54 -12.27 -93.46 -6.04
C SER A 54 -13.78 -93.33 -6.38
N GLU A 55 -13.98 -93.14 -7.69
CA GLU A 55 -14.94 -93.78 -8.62
C GLU A 55 -16.47 -93.69 -8.45
N GLU A 56 -17.07 -93.27 -9.58
CA GLU A 56 -18.31 -93.70 -10.22
C GLU A 56 -19.65 -93.82 -9.46
N GLY A 57 -20.66 -93.16 -10.05
CA GLY A 57 -21.99 -93.76 -10.22
C GLY A 57 -23.12 -93.23 -9.32
N PRO A 58 -24.39 -93.35 -9.74
CA PRO A 58 -25.33 -92.22 -9.71
C PRO A 58 -26.60 -92.48 -8.88
N GLN A 59 -27.42 -91.42 -8.78
CA GLN A 59 -28.92 -91.39 -8.74
C GLN A 59 -29.55 -90.71 -7.52
N VAL A 60 -30.26 -89.62 -7.84
CA VAL A 60 -31.65 -89.30 -7.44
C VAL A 60 -31.94 -89.10 -5.96
N GLN A 61 -32.18 -87.83 -5.58
CA GLN A 61 -33.43 -87.38 -4.96
C GLN A 61 -33.44 -85.84 -4.86
N ASP A 62 -34.46 -85.21 -5.44
CA ASP A 62 -34.75 -83.79 -5.26
C ASP A 62 -34.95 -83.47 -3.76
N PRO A 63 -34.26 -82.47 -3.19
CA PRO A 63 -34.79 -81.77 -2.03
C PRO A 63 -35.84 -80.74 -2.48
N PRO A 64 -36.81 -80.38 -1.62
CA PRO A 64 -37.96 -79.58 -2.00
C PRO A 64 -37.53 -78.19 -2.49
N PRO A 65 -38.32 -77.51 -3.33
CA PRO A 65 -38.01 -76.16 -3.72
C PRO A 65 -38.10 -75.28 -2.48
N VAL A 66 -36.95 -74.91 -1.91
CA VAL A 66 -36.86 -73.73 -1.05
C VAL A 66 -37.51 -72.60 -1.85
N GLN A 67 -38.56 -72.01 -1.29
CA GLN A 67 -39.36 -71.01 -1.98
C GLN A 67 -38.47 -69.88 -2.50
N ARG A 68 -38.08 -69.98 -3.77
CA ARG A 68 -37.38 -68.93 -4.51
C ARG A 68 -38.40 -67.89 -4.97
N LYS A 69 -39.25 -67.42 -4.06
CA LYS A 69 -40.31 -66.45 -4.35
C LYS A 69 -40.39 -65.44 -3.20
N SER A 70 -39.54 -64.41 -3.28
CA SER A 70 -39.81 -63.04 -2.77
C SER A 70 -38.60 -62.10 -2.84
N PHE A 71 -37.38 -62.57 -3.16
CA PHE A 71 -36.19 -61.70 -3.23
C PHE A 71 -36.21 -60.64 -4.35
N ARG A 72 -36.98 -60.85 -5.44
CA ARG A 72 -37.06 -59.89 -6.56
C ARG A 72 -37.74 -58.58 -6.18
N ALA A 73 -38.81 -58.64 -5.37
CA ALA A 73 -39.51 -57.44 -4.91
C ALA A 73 -38.65 -56.66 -3.91
N ALA A 74 -37.97 -57.35 -2.98
CA ALA A 74 -37.05 -56.75 -2.03
C ALA A 74 -35.86 -56.05 -2.73
N ALA A 75 -35.28 -56.67 -3.77
CA ALA A 75 -34.20 -56.07 -4.55
C ALA A 75 -34.66 -54.82 -5.33
N LEU A 76 -35.88 -54.82 -5.88
CA LEU A 76 -36.45 -53.63 -6.53
C LEU A 76 -36.68 -52.49 -5.53
N CYS A 77 -37.23 -52.79 -4.34
CA CYS A 77 -37.42 -51.80 -3.28
C CYS A 77 -36.08 -51.21 -2.80
N LEU A 78 -35.05 -52.03 -2.62
CA LEU A 78 -33.70 -51.57 -2.27
C LEU A 78 -33.09 -50.69 -3.36
N GLY A 79 -33.27 -51.06 -4.64
CA GLY A 79 -32.84 -50.24 -5.77
C GLY A 79 -33.51 -48.86 -5.80
N VAL A 80 -34.82 -48.81 -5.57
CA VAL A 80 -35.57 -47.54 -5.50
C VAL A 80 -35.12 -46.68 -4.32
N LEU A 81 -34.95 -47.26 -3.13
CA LEU A 81 -34.43 -46.54 -1.96
C LEU A 81 -33.03 -45.99 -2.22
N CYS A 82 -32.16 -46.76 -2.88
CA CYS A 82 -30.81 -46.32 -3.23
C CYS A 82 -30.86 -45.14 -4.21
N LEU A 83 -31.73 -45.18 -5.22
CA LEU A 83 -31.93 -44.07 -6.14
C LEU A 83 -32.44 -42.80 -5.43
N LEU A 84 -33.38 -42.93 -4.49
CA LEU A 84 -33.88 -41.80 -3.71
C LEU A 84 -32.80 -41.18 -2.82
N MET A 85 -31.97 -42.01 -2.19
CA MET A 85 -30.81 -41.57 -1.41
C MET A 85 -29.79 -40.83 -2.28
N MET A 86 -29.50 -41.36 -3.47
CA MET A 86 -28.59 -40.72 -4.43
C MET A 86 -29.12 -39.35 -4.89
N VAL A 87 -30.41 -39.25 -5.20
CA VAL A 87 -31.05 -37.96 -5.56
C VAL A 87 -30.97 -36.96 -4.41
N GLY A 88 -31.20 -37.39 -3.17
CA GLY A 88 -31.08 -36.53 -1.99
C GLY A 88 -29.67 -35.97 -1.81
N LEU A 89 -28.64 -36.79 -1.98
CA LEU A 89 -27.23 -36.37 -1.90
C LEU A 89 -26.86 -35.39 -3.01
N ILE A 90 -27.36 -35.60 -4.24
CA ILE A 90 -27.15 -34.68 -5.35
C ILE A 90 -27.80 -33.31 -5.07
N ILE A 91 -29.02 -33.29 -4.54
CA ILE A 91 -29.69 -32.03 -4.20
C ILE A 91 -28.92 -31.30 -3.09
N LEU A 92 -28.47 -32.02 -2.06
CA LEU A 92 -27.70 -31.45 -0.96
C LEU A 92 -26.36 -30.88 -1.45
N SER A 93 -25.65 -31.60 -2.32
CA SER A 93 -24.37 -31.17 -2.89
C SER A 93 -24.53 -29.92 -3.75
N VAL A 94 -25.54 -29.87 -4.61
CA VAL A 94 -25.87 -28.69 -5.43
C VAL A 94 -26.20 -27.48 -4.55
N ARG A 95 -27.01 -27.66 -3.50
CA ARG A 95 -27.32 -26.58 -2.54
C ARG A 95 -26.08 -26.07 -1.83
N HIS A 96 -25.19 -26.97 -1.40
CA HIS A 96 -23.94 -26.59 -0.75
C HIS A 96 -23.02 -25.81 -1.71
N VAL A 97 -22.88 -26.26 -2.96
CA VAL A 97 -22.10 -25.55 -3.98
C VAL A 97 -22.69 -24.16 -4.24
N LEU A 98 -24.02 -24.05 -4.41
CA LEU A 98 -24.68 -22.77 -4.64
C LEU A 98 -24.49 -21.80 -3.46
N PHE A 99 -24.57 -22.28 -2.22
CA PHE A 99 -24.32 -21.46 -1.03
C PHE A 99 -22.87 -20.95 -0.96
N ASN A 100 -21.89 -21.81 -1.31
CA ASN A 100 -20.49 -21.39 -1.34
C ASN A 100 -20.22 -20.36 -2.44
N VAL A 101 -20.85 -20.50 -3.61
CA VAL A 101 -20.77 -19.50 -4.68
C VAL A 101 -21.38 -18.16 -4.23
N ASP A 102 -22.55 -18.18 -3.58
CA ASP A 102 -23.19 -16.97 -3.04
C ASP A 102 -22.29 -16.27 -2.00
N LEU A 103 -21.72 -17.04 -1.06
CA LEU A 103 -20.76 -16.51 -0.08
C LEU A 103 -19.55 -15.89 -0.75
N GLN A 104 -18.98 -16.54 -1.77
CA GLN A 104 -17.84 -15.99 -2.50
C GLN A 104 -18.21 -14.68 -3.19
N THR A 105 -19.39 -14.60 -3.82
CA THR A 105 -19.88 -13.36 -4.44
C THR A 105 -20.04 -12.25 -3.41
N ARG A 106 -20.64 -12.54 -2.24
CA ARG A 106 -20.80 -11.56 -1.15
C ARG A 106 -19.44 -11.10 -0.62
N TYR A 107 -18.51 -12.02 -0.42
CA TYR A 107 -17.15 -11.71 0.01
C TYR A 107 -16.44 -10.79 -0.98
N ASN A 108 -16.48 -11.13 -2.28
CA ASN A 108 -15.87 -10.32 -3.33
C ASN A 108 -16.49 -8.92 -3.39
N ASN A 109 -17.82 -8.82 -3.34
CA ASN A 109 -18.53 -7.53 -3.34
C ASN A 109 -18.14 -6.68 -2.11
N LEU A 110 -18.07 -7.28 -0.92
CA LEU A 110 -17.65 -6.59 0.29
C LEU A 110 -16.20 -6.11 0.18
N ASN A 111 -15.31 -6.96 -0.33
CA ASN A 111 -13.91 -6.60 -0.54
C ASN A 111 -13.75 -5.46 -1.55
N ASP A 112 -14.51 -5.47 -2.65
CA ASP A 112 -14.52 -4.40 -3.64
C ASP A 112 -15.04 -3.09 -3.04
N ASN A 113 -16.13 -3.14 -2.27
CA ASN A 113 -16.65 -1.97 -1.54
C ASN A 113 -15.63 -1.43 -0.54
N TYR A 114 -14.95 -2.30 0.20
CA TYR A 114 -13.89 -1.91 1.13
C TYR A 114 -12.74 -1.21 0.39
N ASN A 115 -12.27 -1.78 -0.71
CA ASN A 115 -11.20 -1.20 -1.52
C ASN A 115 -11.61 0.15 -2.12
N ASN A 116 -12.85 0.27 -2.61
CA ASN A 116 -13.40 1.51 -3.12
C ASN A 116 -13.51 2.58 -2.03
N LEU A 117 -13.98 2.21 -0.83
CA LEU A 117 -14.07 3.12 0.30
C LEU A 117 -12.68 3.61 0.73
N ASN A 118 -11.71 2.71 0.83
CA ASN A 118 -10.33 3.07 1.19
C ASN A 118 -9.68 3.99 0.15
N LYS A 119 -9.95 3.74 -1.15
CA LYS A 119 -9.53 4.62 -2.24
C LYS A 119 -10.14 6.01 -2.12
N ASN A 120 -11.46 6.10 -1.90
CA ASN A 120 -12.15 7.37 -1.72
C ASN A 120 -11.65 8.13 -0.50
N PHE A 121 -11.38 7.44 0.61
CA PHE A 121 -10.80 8.05 1.79
C PHE A 121 -9.41 8.64 1.52
N THR A 122 -8.54 7.89 0.82
CA THR A 122 -7.19 8.33 0.44
C THR A 122 -7.25 9.56 -0.50
N ASP A 123 -8.18 9.55 -1.46
CA ASP A 123 -8.37 10.67 -2.39
C ASP A 123 -8.91 11.92 -1.71
N LEU A 124 -9.87 11.74 -0.78
CA LEU A 124 -10.38 12.83 0.05
C LEU A 124 -9.28 13.40 0.93
N GLN A 125 -8.47 12.54 1.55
CA GLN A 125 -7.34 12.97 2.38
C GLN A 125 -6.34 13.79 1.57
N LYS A 126 -6.00 13.35 0.34
CA LYS A 126 -5.13 14.09 -0.57
C LYS A 126 -5.73 15.45 -0.96
N THR A 127 -7.03 15.47 -1.26
CA THR A 127 -7.77 16.69 -1.61
C THR A 127 -7.81 17.69 -0.46
N VAL A 128 -8.00 17.21 0.77
CA VAL A 128 -8.01 18.04 1.98
C VAL A 128 -6.59 18.56 2.28
N ALA A 129 -5.58 17.69 2.24
CA ALA A 129 -4.18 18.08 2.47
C ALA A 129 -3.71 19.15 1.47
N GLY A 130 -4.16 19.10 0.22
CA GLY A 130 -3.85 20.10 -0.80
C GLY A 130 -4.52 21.47 -0.61
N LYS A 131 -5.42 21.64 0.37
CA LYS A 131 -6.14 22.93 0.61
C LYS A 131 -5.57 23.74 1.77
N PHE A 132 -4.90 23.09 2.71
CA PHE A 132 -4.40 23.70 3.94
C PHE A 132 -2.88 23.78 3.92
N CYS A 133 -2.34 24.79 4.61
CA CYS A 133 -0.90 24.87 4.78
C CYS A 133 -0.45 23.91 5.88
N PRO A 134 0.73 23.26 5.71
CA PRO A 134 1.30 22.45 6.77
C PRO A 134 1.51 23.27 8.04
N GLU A 135 1.61 22.59 9.19
CA GLU A 135 1.87 23.25 10.46
C GLU A 135 3.15 24.10 10.41
N GLY A 136 3.10 25.31 10.94
CA GLY A 136 4.21 26.27 10.90
C GLY A 136 4.36 27.05 9.58
N TRP A 137 3.57 26.73 8.55
CA TRP A 137 3.55 27.49 7.29
C TRP A 137 2.48 28.58 7.33
N LYS A 138 2.76 29.73 6.72
CA LYS A 138 1.81 30.83 6.58
C LYS A 138 1.07 30.72 5.25
N LYS A 139 -0.25 30.85 5.26
CA LYS A 139 -1.07 30.92 4.05
C LYS A 139 -1.12 32.34 3.52
N PHE A 140 -0.89 32.50 2.21
CA PHE A 140 -1.23 33.72 1.50
C PHE A 140 -1.76 33.36 0.12
N ARG A 141 -2.98 33.80 -0.19
CA ARG A 141 -3.74 33.38 -1.37
C ARG A 141 -3.76 31.83 -1.50
N CYS A 142 -3.26 31.31 -2.60
CA CYS A 142 -3.22 29.88 -2.93
C CYS A 142 -1.82 29.30 -2.79
N SER A 143 -1.02 29.88 -1.91
CA SER A 143 0.32 29.40 -1.59
C SER A 143 0.52 29.33 -0.09
N CYS A 144 1.41 28.43 0.31
CA CYS A 144 1.90 28.28 1.66
C CYS A 144 3.38 28.66 1.68
N TYR A 145 3.78 29.40 2.71
CA TYR A 145 5.13 29.92 2.83
C TYR A 145 5.76 29.46 4.14
N PHE A 146 7.01 28.99 4.05
CA PHE A 146 7.83 28.62 5.20
C PHE A 146 9.02 29.55 5.26
N LYS A 147 9.37 30.02 6.45
CA LYS A 147 10.60 30.78 6.69
C LYS A 147 11.49 29.97 7.62
N SER A 148 12.76 29.85 7.25
CA SER A 148 13.74 29.15 8.05
C SER A 148 14.06 29.87 9.36
N THR A 149 14.55 29.09 10.32
CA THR A 149 15.07 29.56 11.62
C THR A 149 16.60 29.56 11.69
N GLU A 150 17.26 29.08 10.64
CA GLU A 150 18.72 29.01 10.51
C GLU A 150 19.17 29.58 9.16
N ASN A 151 20.49 29.71 8.99
CA ASN A 151 21.10 30.21 7.77
C ASN A 151 21.74 29.08 6.96
N LYS A 152 21.60 29.15 5.63
CA LYS A 152 22.20 28.23 4.67
C LYS A 152 22.69 28.98 3.43
N THR A 153 23.53 28.33 2.63
CA THR A 153 23.81 28.79 1.26
C THR A 153 22.55 28.73 0.40
N TRP A 154 22.54 29.44 -0.74
CA TRP A 154 21.36 29.44 -1.60
C TRP A 154 20.99 28.03 -2.08
N SER A 155 21.99 27.23 -2.46
CA SER A 155 21.77 25.86 -2.96
C SER A 155 21.21 24.95 -1.87
N GLU A 156 21.78 24.97 -0.67
CA GLU A 156 21.27 24.17 0.45
C GLU A 156 19.88 24.60 0.89
N SER A 157 19.58 25.91 0.80
CA SER A 157 18.24 26.45 1.09
C SER A 157 17.21 25.93 0.10
N ARG A 158 17.55 25.88 -1.20
CA ARG A 158 16.69 25.30 -2.23
C ARG A 158 16.43 23.83 -1.98
N THR A 159 17.48 23.07 -1.68
CA THR A 159 17.36 21.64 -1.34
C THR A 159 16.47 21.41 -0.11
N ASP A 160 16.54 22.28 0.92
CA ASP A 160 15.60 22.20 2.05
C ASP A 160 14.14 22.44 1.61
N CYS A 161 13.88 23.42 0.73
CA CYS A 161 12.54 23.61 0.19
C CYS A 161 12.06 22.40 -0.64
N GLU A 162 12.90 21.85 -1.50
CA GLU A 162 12.58 20.67 -2.32
C GLU A 162 12.25 19.45 -1.45
N ASN A 163 13.01 19.22 -0.39
CA ASN A 163 12.73 18.17 0.61
C ASN A 163 11.41 18.36 1.34
N ARG A 164 10.85 19.58 1.36
CA ARG A 164 9.53 19.91 1.90
C ARG A 164 8.43 19.90 0.83
N GLU A 165 8.71 19.35 -0.35
CA GLU A 165 7.83 19.35 -1.53
C GLU A 165 7.41 20.78 -1.93
N SER A 166 8.38 21.69 -1.95
CA SER A 166 8.23 23.11 -2.27
C SER A 166 9.47 23.60 -3.03
N ASP A 167 9.54 24.89 -3.37
CA ASP A 167 10.78 25.49 -3.89
C ASP A 167 11.00 26.85 -3.19
N LEU A 168 12.15 27.49 -3.40
CA LEU A 168 12.36 28.86 -2.95
C LEU A 168 11.32 29.79 -3.57
N VAL A 169 10.84 30.75 -2.78
CA VAL A 169 9.72 31.61 -3.17
C VAL A 169 9.97 32.37 -4.47
N MET A 170 8.97 32.37 -5.36
CA MET A 170 8.96 33.13 -6.60
C MET A 170 7.95 34.27 -6.49
N ILE A 171 8.44 35.51 -6.51
CA ILE A 171 7.62 36.68 -6.22
C ILE A 171 7.07 37.23 -7.53
N ASN A 172 5.77 37.03 -7.75
CA ASN A 172 5.10 37.32 -9.03
C ASN A 172 4.07 38.44 -8.93
N SER A 173 3.97 39.12 -7.78
CA SER A 173 3.09 40.28 -7.60
C SER A 173 3.58 41.18 -6.48
N LYS A 174 3.14 42.45 -6.51
CA LYS A 174 3.39 43.40 -5.43
C LYS A 174 2.83 42.92 -4.08
N GLU A 175 1.64 42.33 -4.06
CA GLU A 175 1.05 41.87 -2.78
C GLU A 175 1.83 40.69 -2.19
N GLU A 176 2.35 39.80 -3.04
CA GLU A 176 3.24 38.73 -2.62
C GLU A 176 4.57 39.28 -2.09
N GLN A 177 5.16 40.26 -2.78
CA GLN A 177 6.35 40.98 -2.32
C GLN A 177 6.13 41.56 -0.91
N ASP A 178 5.02 42.25 -0.68
CA ASP A 178 4.71 42.88 0.59
C ASP A 178 4.50 41.84 1.71
N PHE A 179 3.88 40.70 1.39
CA PHE A 179 3.69 39.57 2.30
C PHE A 179 5.03 38.94 2.71
N VAL A 180 5.90 38.59 1.75
CA VAL A 180 7.20 37.95 2.07
C VAL A 180 8.16 38.92 2.77
N SER A 181 8.05 40.23 2.49
CA SER A 181 8.82 41.26 3.19
C SER A 181 8.47 41.30 4.68
N GLN A 182 7.18 41.24 5.02
CA GLN A 182 6.74 41.16 6.42
C GLN A 182 7.17 39.85 7.08
N MET A 183 7.09 38.74 6.34
CA MET A 183 7.54 37.43 6.82
C MET A 183 9.06 37.40 7.07
N SER A 184 9.84 38.15 6.30
CA SER A 184 11.30 38.24 6.44
C SER A 184 11.75 38.81 7.80
N MET A 185 10.92 39.57 8.52
CA MET A 185 11.21 40.09 9.87
C MET A 185 12.58 40.80 9.95
N ASN A 186 12.90 41.63 8.96
CA ASN A 186 14.16 42.37 8.84
C ASN A 186 15.42 41.48 8.80
N ARG A 187 15.29 40.18 8.47
CA ARG A 187 16.40 39.24 8.33
C ARG A 187 16.57 38.83 6.88
N GLU A 188 17.81 38.91 6.41
CA GLU A 188 18.11 38.58 5.02
C GLU A 188 17.69 37.15 4.69
N SER A 189 16.91 36.98 3.63
CA SER A 189 16.30 35.70 3.29
C SER A 189 16.42 35.42 1.79
N TRP A 190 16.97 34.27 1.42
CA TRP A 190 17.03 33.80 0.05
C TRP A 190 15.64 33.68 -0.58
N ILE A 191 15.57 34.05 -1.86
CA ILE A 191 14.41 33.84 -2.74
C ILE A 191 14.83 33.02 -3.96
N GLY A 192 13.85 32.57 -4.73
CA GLY A 192 14.05 31.66 -5.87
C GLY A 192 14.62 32.30 -7.12
N LEU A 193 15.32 33.44 -7.04
CA LEU A 193 15.93 34.07 -8.22
C LEU A 193 17.40 33.66 -8.38
N THR A 194 17.70 33.11 -9.56
CA THR A 194 19.01 32.59 -9.94
C THR A 194 19.46 33.12 -11.30
N VAL A 195 20.70 32.84 -11.66
CA VAL A 195 21.29 33.28 -12.93
C VAL A 195 21.19 32.18 -13.97
N THR A 196 20.67 32.54 -15.13
CA THR A 196 20.78 31.77 -16.37
C THR A 196 21.94 32.32 -17.19
N THR A 197 22.81 31.42 -17.66
CA THR A 197 23.94 31.78 -18.53
C THR A 197 23.54 31.55 -19.98
N HIS A 198 23.76 32.55 -20.81
CA HIS A 198 23.54 32.51 -22.25
C HIS A 198 24.88 32.62 -22.97
N GLY A 199 24.95 32.05 -24.17
CA GLY A 199 26.07 32.20 -25.09
C GLY A 199 26.89 30.94 -25.35
N SER A 200 27.82 31.05 -26.28
CA SER A 200 28.76 30.00 -26.70
C SER A 200 30.19 30.35 -26.26
N ASN A 201 31.11 29.39 -26.37
CA ASN A 201 32.52 29.30 -25.87
C ASN A 201 33.38 30.59 -25.78
N ILE A 202 32.97 31.75 -26.33
CA ILE A 202 33.72 33.01 -26.39
C ILE A 202 32.95 34.20 -25.77
N ARG A 203 31.62 34.15 -25.60
CA ARG A 203 30.82 35.23 -24.98
C ARG A 203 29.71 34.68 -24.10
N TYR A 204 29.85 34.87 -22.80
CA TYR A 204 28.80 34.61 -21.83
C TYR A 204 28.04 35.89 -21.50
N SER A 205 26.72 35.79 -21.45
CA SER A 205 25.85 36.81 -20.83
C SER A 205 25.00 36.15 -19.75
N TRP A 206 24.59 36.94 -18.77
CA TRP A 206 23.83 36.47 -17.61
C TRP A 206 22.52 37.23 -17.51
N SER A 207 21.43 36.49 -17.31
CA SER A 207 20.12 37.05 -16.99
C SER A 207 19.56 36.40 -15.74
N TRP A 208 18.63 37.07 -15.06
CA TRP A 208 17.86 36.45 -13.99
C TRP A 208 16.81 35.51 -14.55
N ALA A 209 16.58 34.41 -13.82
CA ALA A 209 15.46 33.51 -14.01
C ALA A 209 15.01 32.99 -12.65
N TRP A 210 13.75 32.62 -12.54
CA TRP A 210 13.25 31.95 -11.36
C TRP A 210 13.70 30.48 -11.32
N VAL A 211 13.57 29.86 -10.16
CA VAL A 211 13.93 28.46 -9.91
C VAL A 211 13.20 27.47 -10.82
N ASP A 212 12.01 27.82 -11.32
CA ASP A 212 11.25 27.04 -12.31
C ASP A 212 11.69 27.30 -13.78
N GLY A 213 12.66 28.18 -13.98
CA GLY A 213 13.17 28.59 -15.30
C GLY A 213 12.37 29.71 -15.97
N SER A 214 11.29 30.19 -15.36
CA SER A 214 10.52 31.31 -15.90
C SER A 214 11.32 32.62 -15.88
N PRO A 215 11.09 33.50 -16.87
CA PRO A 215 11.80 34.77 -16.93
C PRO A 215 11.32 35.74 -15.85
N LEU A 216 12.20 36.65 -15.44
CA LEU A 216 11.85 37.73 -14.53
C LEU A 216 10.92 38.75 -15.22
N THR A 217 9.73 38.98 -14.67
CA THR A 217 8.73 39.91 -15.20
C THR A 217 8.55 41.17 -14.33
N GLU A 218 8.60 41.02 -13.01
CA GLU A 218 8.50 42.11 -12.04
C GLU A 218 9.75 42.15 -11.16
N THR A 219 10.13 43.35 -10.70
CA THR A 219 11.31 43.52 -9.85
C THR A 219 11.04 44.41 -8.65
N PHE A 220 11.67 44.09 -7.52
CA PHE A 220 11.50 44.83 -6.27
C PHE A 220 12.85 45.14 -5.61
N TRP A 221 13.82 45.56 -6.42
CA TRP A 221 15.18 45.92 -6.00
C TRP A 221 15.20 47.04 -4.95
N ALA A 222 16.16 46.95 -4.02
CA ALA A 222 16.44 48.04 -3.11
C ALA A 222 17.08 49.21 -3.88
N ALA A 223 16.85 50.44 -3.41
CA ALA A 223 17.43 51.63 -4.01
C ALA A 223 18.96 51.51 -4.08
N GLY A 224 19.53 51.79 -5.26
CA GLY A 224 20.98 51.71 -5.53
C GLY A 224 21.52 50.30 -5.81
N GLN A 225 20.68 49.26 -5.82
CA GLN A 225 21.09 47.91 -6.25
C GLN A 225 21.18 47.82 -7.78
N ARG A 226 22.11 47.01 -8.27
CA ARG A 226 22.20 46.65 -9.68
C ARG A 226 21.11 45.64 -10.02
N GLU A 227 20.33 45.91 -11.07
CA GLU A 227 19.26 45.02 -11.50
C GLU A 227 19.74 43.82 -12.31
N ALA A 228 20.93 43.90 -12.94
CA ALA A 228 21.51 42.81 -13.71
C ALA A 228 22.48 41.96 -12.85
N PRO A 229 22.59 40.64 -13.10
CA PRO A 229 23.58 39.79 -12.43
C PRO A 229 25.01 40.28 -12.65
N LEU A 230 25.87 40.08 -11.66
CA LEU A 230 27.30 40.39 -11.79
C LEU A 230 28.05 39.27 -12.54
N ASN A 231 27.70 38.02 -12.24
CA ASN A 231 28.29 36.80 -12.77
C ASN A 231 27.39 35.59 -12.44
N SER A 232 27.80 34.39 -12.85
CA SER A 232 27.08 33.13 -12.57
C SER A 232 26.91 32.79 -11.09
N PHE A 233 27.71 33.39 -10.20
CA PHE A 233 27.64 33.19 -8.74
C PHE A 233 26.60 34.07 -8.04
N SER A 234 25.95 34.98 -8.78
CA SER A 234 24.97 35.90 -8.22
C SER A 234 23.66 35.18 -7.87
N ARG A 235 23.08 35.51 -6.73
CA ARG A 235 21.75 35.10 -6.26
C ARG A 235 21.04 36.30 -5.64
N VAL A 236 19.75 36.19 -5.38
CA VAL A 236 18.98 37.28 -4.78
C VAL A 236 18.41 36.87 -3.43
N ALA A 237 18.52 37.79 -2.48
CA ALA A 237 17.85 37.71 -1.19
C ALA A 237 16.97 38.94 -0.97
N LEU A 238 15.95 38.81 -0.15
CA LEU A 238 15.33 39.94 0.54
C LEU A 238 16.36 40.51 1.52
N GLY A 239 16.64 41.80 1.42
CA GLY A 239 17.44 42.53 2.40
C GLY A 239 16.64 42.85 3.66
N GLN A 240 17.27 43.51 4.63
CA GLN A 240 16.62 43.91 5.88
C GLN A 240 15.44 44.87 5.68
N SER A 241 15.42 45.64 4.60
CA SER A 241 14.30 46.52 4.22
C SER A 241 13.14 45.78 3.54
N GLY A 242 13.25 44.46 3.36
CA GLY A 242 12.32 43.65 2.56
C GLY A 242 12.52 43.79 1.05
N LYS A 243 13.36 44.71 0.56
CA LYS A 243 13.66 44.87 -0.87
C LYS A 243 14.80 43.96 -1.33
N TRP A 244 14.85 43.68 -2.62
CA TRP A 244 15.80 42.71 -3.16
C TRP A 244 17.23 43.26 -3.19
N LYS A 245 18.19 42.40 -2.90
CA LYS A 245 19.63 42.66 -3.04
C LYS A 245 20.32 41.49 -3.69
N THR A 246 21.33 41.78 -4.51
CA THR A 246 22.19 40.74 -5.07
C THR A 246 23.20 40.29 -4.02
N GLN A 247 23.43 38.99 -3.91
CA GLN A 247 24.42 38.37 -3.04
C GLN A 247 25.14 37.22 -3.76
N VAL A 248 26.23 36.74 -3.17
CA VAL A 248 26.96 35.58 -3.70
C VAL A 248 26.33 34.29 -3.16
N TYR A 249 26.17 33.27 -4.01
CA TYR A 249 25.39 32.06 -3.67
C TYR A 249 25.86 31.29 -2.43
N TYR A 250 27.15 31.39 -2.08
CA TYR A 250 27.74 30.74 -0.89
C TYR A 250 27.59 31.55 0.40
N SER A 251 26.95 32.73 0.37
CA SER A 251 26.62 33.49 1.58
C SER A 251 25.55 32.74 2.39
N GLY A 252 25.65 32.81 3.72
CA GLY A 252 24.63 32.27 4.62
C GLY A 252 23.49 33.25 4.83
N ASN A 253 22.27 32.89 4.44
CA ASN A 253 21.05 33.65 4.75
C ASN A 253 19.95 32.71 5.24
N PHE A 254 18.92 33.28 5.88
CA PHE A 254 17.65 32.57 6.03
C PHE A 254 17.07 32.29 4.64
N TRP A 255 15.98 31.54 4.54
CA TRP A 255 15.30 31.34 3.26
C TRP A 255 13.80 31.26 3.44
N ILE A 256 13.08 31.53 2.35
CA ILE A 256 11.63 31.41 2.29
C ILE A 256 11.28 30.42 1.19
N CYS A 257 10.55 29.36 1.57
CA CYS A 257 9.98 28.40 0.63
C CYS A 257 8.54 28.78 0.29
N GLU A 258 8.09 28.37 -0.89
CA GLU A 258 6.73 28.49 -1.36
C GLU A 258 6.22 27.14 -1.88
N LYS A 259 5.04 26.73 -1.42
CA LYS A 259 4.30 25.56 -1.89
C LYS A 259 2.93 26.00 -2.40
N LYS A 260 2.60 25.69 -3.66
CA LYS A 260 1.26 25.95 -4.20
C LYS A 260 0.24 25.01 -3.56
N VAL A 261 -0.94 25.54 -3.27
CA VAL A 261 -2.11 24.80 -2.77
C VAL A 261 -3.34 25.10 -3.61
N THR A 262 -4.32 24.20 -3.58
CA THR A 262 -5.57 24.39 -4.30
C THR A 262 -6.34 25.58 -3.72
N CYS A 263 -6.61 26.60 -4.54
CA CYS A 263 -7.49 27.69 -4.19
C CYS A 263 -8.87 27.13 -3.84
N SER A 264 -9.45 27.57 -2.71
CA SER A 264 -10.88 27.38 -2.47
C SER A 264 -11.57 28.66 -2.94
N CYS A 265 -12.40 28.54 -3.98
CA CYS A 265 -13.25 29.63 -4.48
C CYS A 265 -14.34 29.98 -3.47
#